data_AF-A0A7M7TA14-F1
#
_entry.id   AF-A0A7M7TA14-F1
#
_cell.length_a   1.000
_cell.length_b   1.000
_cell.length_c   1.000
_cell.angle_alpha   90.00
_cell.angle_beta   90.00
_cell.angle_gamma   90.00
#
_symmetry.space_group_name_H-M   'P 1'
#
loop_
_entity.id
_entity.type
_entity.pdbx_description
1 polymer ?
#
loop_
_entity_poly.entity_id
_entity_poly.type
_entity_poly.pdbx_seq_one_letter_code
_entity_poly.pdbx_strand_id
1 'polypeptide(L)'
;MTILRDEHPNLRDCDGTIKFCSRVKSLITAMNCRTPANALKPGNAMWKSIESFLQFLEEWEAEAKDKKDNFEFITEQTCYGLKVSLKGALEICNYLVSECNFKYLMTARLNQFYF
;
A
#
# COMPACT_ATOMS: atom_id res chain seq x y z
N MET A 1 8.47 -16.71 -8.90
CA MET A 1 9.86 -16.25 -8.75
C MET A 1 10.70 -17.20 -7.90
N THR A 2 10.18 -17.80 -6.82
CA THR A 2 10.96 -18.69 -5.94
C THR A 2 11.56 -19.91 -6.65
N ILE A 3 10.86 -20.49 -7.63
CA ILE A 3 11.31 -21.68 -8.38
C ILE A 3 12.55 -21.41 -9.25
N LEU A 4 12.77 -20.16 -9.66
CA LEU A 4 13.87 -19.76 -10.56
C LEU A 4 15.13 -19.32 -9.81
N ARG A 5 15.08 -19.26 -8.47
CA ARG A 5 16.16 -18.71 -7.64
C ARG A 5 17.40 -19.61 -7.61
N ASP A 6 17.18 -20.91 -7.70
CA ASP A 6 18.24 -21.92 -7.68
C ASP A 6 18.87 -22.13 -9.07
N GLU A 7 18.15 -21.75 -10.13
CA GLU A 7 18.57 -21.93 -11.53
C GLU A 7 19.24 -20.69 -12.14
N HIS A 8 19.05 -19.50 -11.54
CA HIS A 8 19.60 -18.24 -12.07
C HIS A 8 20.43 -17.48 -11.02
N PRO A 9 21.77 -17.45 -11.14
CA PRO A 9 22.67 -16.77 -10.21
C PRO A 9 22.33 -15.29 -9.97
N ASN A 10 21.80 -14.62 -11.00
CA ASN A 10 21.41 -13.20 -10.95
C ASN A 10 20.17 -12.93 -10.08
N LEU A 11 19.45 -13.97 -9.63
CA LEU A 11 18.25 -13.85 -8.78
C LEU A 11 18.54 -14.16 -7.32
N ARG A 12 19.80 -14.40 -6.92
CA ARG A 12 20.15 -14.76 -5.54
C ARG A 12 19.75 -13.73 -4.49
N ASP A 13 19.68 -12.45 -4.85
CA ASP A 13 19.33 -11.35 -3.93
C ASP A 13 18.00 -10.65 -4.29
N CYS A 14 17.04 -11.40 -4.86
CA CYS A 14 15.75 -10.84 -5.26
C CYS A 14 14.71 -10.76 -4.13
N ASP A 15 15.04 -11.23 -2.92
CA ASP A 15 14.08 -11.34 -1.81
C ASP A 15 13.52 -9.96 -1.40
N GLY A 16 14.35 -8.91 -1.41
CA GLY A 16 13.93 -7.54 -1.18
C GLY A 16 12.89 -7.07 -2.20
N THR A 17 13.17 -7.29 -3.49
CA THR A 17 12.25 -6.97 -4.59
C THR A 17 10.95 -7.76 -4.50
N ILE A 18 11.00 -9.06 -4.19
CA ILE A 18 9.81 -9.91 -4.01
C ILE A 18 8.93 -9.36 -2.90
N LYS A 19 9.52 -9.04 -1.74
CA LYS A 19 8.79 -8.47 -0.59
C LYS A 19 8.15 -7.13 -0.95
N PHE A 20 8.91 -6.25 -1.61
CA PHE A 20 8.40 -4.94 -2.05
C PHE A 20 7.23 -5.10 -3.05
N CYS A 21 7.40 -5.90 -4.10
CA CYS A 21 6.35 -6.15 -5.09
C CYS A 21 5.10 -6.77 -4.45
N SER A 22 5.25 -7.68 -3.49
CA SER A 22 4.13 -8.26 -2.76
C SER A 22 3.39 -7.20 -1.94
N ARG A 23 4.12 -6.30 -1.26
CA ARG A 23 3.52 -5.22 -0.46
C ARG A 23 2.75 -4.23 -1.35
N VAL A 24 3.33 -3.83 -2.48
CA VAL A 24 2.69 -2.97 -3.49
C VAL A 24 1.45 -3.66 -4.09
N LYS A 25 1.52 -4.96 -4.40
CA LYS A 25 0.37 -5.72 -4.90
C LYS A 25 -0.79 -5.73 -3.90
N SER A 26 -0.50 -5.96 -2.61
CA SER A 26 -1.51 -5.91 -1.55
C SER A 26 -2.12 -4.52 -1.43
N LEU A 27 -1.30 -3.46 -1.49
CA LEU A 27 -1.78 -2.08 -1.48
C LEU A 27 -2.69 -1.76 -2.68
N ILE A 28 -2.28 -2.13 -3.90
CA ILE A 28 -3.10 -1.92 -5.12
C ILE A 28 -4.43 -2.66 -4.98
N THR A 29 -4.43 -3.88 -4.44
CA THR A 29 -5.66 -4.65 -4.21
C THR A 29 -6.59 -3.91 -3.24
N ALA A 30 -6.05 -3.36 -2.15
CA ALA A 30 -6.81 -2.58 -1.18
C ALA A 30 -7.32 -1.25 -1.75
N MET A 31 -6.56 -0.59 -2.63
CA MET A 31 -6.85 0.75 -3.17
C MET A 31 -7.62 0.76 -4.50
N ASN A 32 -7.80 -0.39 -5.16
CA ASN A 32 -8.55 -0.53 -6.42
C ASN A 32 -9.67 -1.57 -6.34
N CYS A 33 -10.26 -1.77 -5.17
CA CYS A 33 -11.29 -2.79 -5.01
C CYS A 33 -12.61 -2.39 -5.68
N ARG A 34 -13.10 -3.28 -6.57
CA ARG A 34 -14.36 -3.17 -7.32
C ARG A 34 -15.46 -4.15 -6.87
N THR A 35 -15.23 -4.97 -5.84
CA THR A 35 -16.21 -5.95 -5.38
C THR A 35 -16.36 -5.92 -3.85
N PRO A 36 -17.49 -6.38 -3.29
CA PRO A 36 -17.66 -6.44 -1.84
C PRO A 36 -16.66 -7.37 -1.13
N ALA A 37 -16.13 -8.38 -1.83
CA ALA A 37 -15.25 -9.40 -1.25
C ALA A 37 -13.97 -8.82 -0.65
N ASN A 38 -13.39 -7.82 -1.33
CA ASN A 38 -12.17 -7.13 -0.89
C ASN A 38 -12.45 -5.66 -0.55
N ALA A 39 -13.69 -5.29 -0.22
CA ALA A 39 -14.01 -3.90 0.07
C ALA A 39 -13.33 -3.45 1.37
N LEU A 40 -13.01 -2.16 1.46
CA LEU A 40 -12.38 -1.60 2.64
C LEU A 40 -13.39 -1.53 3.79
N LYS A 41 -12.98 -2.00 4.97
CA LYS A 41 -13.74 -1.96 6.22
C LYS A 41 -12.78 -1.75 7.38
N PRO A 42 -13.16 -1.01 8.44
CA PRO A 42 -12.34 -0.90 9.64
C PRO A 42 -11.84 -2.26 10.15
N GLY A 43 -10.53 -2.38 10.34
CA GLY A 43 -9.87 -3.56 10.90
C GLY A 43 -9.79 -4.80 10.00
N ASN A 44 -10.32 -4.78 8.77
CA ASN A 44 -10.23 -5.94 7.87
C ASN A 44 -8.82 -6.08 7.22
N ALA A 45 -8.64 -7.12 6.40
CA ALA A 45 -7.35 -7.38 5.75
C ALA A 45 -6.89 -6.24 4.83
N MET A 46 -7.81 -5.55 4.15
CA MET A 46 -7.48 -4.42 3.26
C MET A 46 -7.07 -3.19 4.07
N TRP A 47 -7.77 -2.92 5.16
CA TRP A 47 -7.41 -1.88 6.13
C TRP A 47 -6.00 -2.07 6.67
N LYS A 48 -5.71 -3.26 7.18
CA LYS A 48 -4.38 -3.62 7.68
C LYS A 48 -3.30 -3.55 6.59
N SER A 49 -3.66 -3.86 5.35
CA SER A 49 -2.73 -3.73 4.21
C SER A 49 -2.32 -2.27 4.00
N ILE A 50 -3.25 -1.32 4.09
CA ILE A 50 -2.98 0.11 3.97
C ILE A 50 -2.16 0.60 5.18
N GLU A 51 -2.53 0.25 6.40
CA GLU A 51 -1.77 0.61 7.62
C GLU A 51 -0.33 0.08 7.58
N SER A 52 -0.16 -1.19 7.22
CA SER A 52 1.17 -1.79 7.10
C SER A 52 2.03 -1.13 6.03
N PHE A 53 1.41 -0.65 4.94
CA PHE A 53 2.13 0.07 3.89
C PHE A 53 2.50 1.48 4.35
N LEU A 54 1.62 2.18 5.07
CA LEU A 54 1.93 3.48 5.67
C LEU A 54 3.13 3.39 6.61
N GLN A 55 3.13 2.39 7.50
CA GLN A 55 4.24 2.12 8.41
C GLN A 55 5.54 1.84 7.64
N PHE A 56 5.48 0.95 6.63
CA PHE A 56 6.63 0.67 5.76
C PHE A 56 7.16 1.93 5.06
N LEU A 57 6.29 2.82 4.62
CA LEU A 57 6.67 4.05 3.93
C LEU A 57 7.35 5.05 4.89
N GLU A 58 6.91 5.11 6.15
CA GLU A 58 7.53 5.92 7.19
C GLU A 58 8.93 5.38 7.57
N GLU A 59 9.07 4.06 7.71
CA GLU A 59 10.35 3.40 7.94
C GLU A 59 11.31 3.62 6.76
N TRP A 60 10.85 3.39 5.53
CA TRP A 60 11.67 3.57 4.33
C TRP A 60 12.12 5.02 4.16
N GLU A 61 11.25 5.99 4.44
CA GLU A 61 11.62 7.41 4.41
C GLU A 61 12.67 7.76 5.49
N ALA A 62 12.54 7.22 6.70
CA ALA A 62 13.48 7.46 7.79
C ALA A 62 14.88 6.90 7.47
N GLU A 63 14.94 5.64 6.99
CA GLU A 63 16.19 4.99 6.59
C GLU A 63 16.87 5.71 5.41
N ALA A 64 16.10 6.14 4.41
CA ALA A 64 16.65 6.90 3.29
C ALA A 64 17.21 8.27 3.72
N LYS A 65 16.61 8.89 4.75
CA LYS A 65 17.05 10.18 5.30
C LYS A 65 18.23 10.09 6.25
N ASP A 66 18.59 8.91 6.77
CA ASP A 66 19.68 8.75 7.76
C ASP A 66 21.11 8.87 7.16
N LYS A 67 21.22 9.31 5.90
CA LYS A 67 22.42 9.86 5.20
C LYS A 67 23.71 9.03 5.18
N LYS A 68 23.78 7.84 5.78
CA LYS A 68 25.01 7.03 5.74
C LYS A 68 25.34 6.54 4.33
N ASP A 69 24.32 6.21 3.53
CA ASP A 69 24.51 5.50 2.26
C ASP A 69 23.84 6.17 1.04
N ASN A 70 23.32 7.40 1.19
CA ASN A 70 22.76 8.20 0.09
C ASN A 70 21.72 7.44 -0.78
N PHE A 71 20.89 6.61 -0.12
CA PHE A 71 19.91 5.77 -0.81
C PHE A 71 18.87 6.62 -1.55
N GLU A 72 18.56 6.20 -2.78
CA GLU A 72 17.46 6.79 -3.54
C GLU A 72 16.11 6.45 -2.89
N PHE A 73 15.25 7.46 -2.85
CA PHE A 73 13.87 7.35 -2.36
C PHE A 73 12.93 8.01 -3.37
N ILE A 74 11.64 7.73 -3.27
CA ILE A 74 10.64 8.46 -4.04
C ILE A 74 10.70 9.95 -3.69
N THR A 75 10.29 10.82 -4.62
CA THR A 75 10.28 12.26 -4.37
C THR A 75 9.41 12.60 -3.16
N GLU A 76 9.78 13.65 -2.44
CA GLU A 76 9.03 14.12 -1.26
C GLU A 76 7.55 14.35 -1.59
N GLN A 77 7.27 14.93 -2.77
CA GLN A 77 5.92 15.19 -3.25
C GLN A 77 5.14 13.89 -3.48
N THR A 78 5.76 12.87 -4.07
CA THR A 78 5.12 11.56 -4.28
C THR A 78 4.89 10.84 -2.95
N CYS A 79 5.85 10.86 -2.03
CA CYS A 79 5.70 10.28 -0.70
C CYS A 79 4.54 10.93 0.07
N TYR A 80 4.52 12.27 0.12
CA TYR A 80 3.49 13.04 0.79
C TYR A 80 2.11 12.74 0.19
N GLY A 81 1.97 12.82 -1.14
CA GLY A 81 0.71 12.54 -1.83
C GLY A 81 0.20 11.11 -1.59
N LEU A 82 1.11 10.13 -1.54
CA LEU A 82 0.77 8.76 -1.22
C LEU A 82 0.28 8.63 0.24
N LYS A 83 0.99 9.19 1.22
CA LYS A 83 0.56 9.18 2.63
C LYS A 83 -0.81 9.79 2.82
N VAL A 84 -1.06 10.95 2.21
CA VAL A 84 -2.37 11.64 2.26
C VAL A 84 -3.47 10.78 1.64
N SER A 85 -3.22 10.18 0.47
CA SER A 85 -4.21 9.34 -0.21
C SER A 85 -4.59 8.10 0.62
N LEU A 86 -3.59 7.46 1.24
CA LEU A 86 -3.80 6.27 2.07
C LEU A 86 -4.53 6.61 3.37
N LYS A 87 -4.12 7.67 4.08
CA LYS A 87 -4.80 8.13 5.30
C LYS A 87 -6.23 8.57 5.00
N GLY A 88 -6.43 9.33 3.93
CA GLY A 88 -7.76 9.78 3.49
C GLY A 88 -8.70 8.61 3.18
N ALA A 89 -8.22 7.54 2.53
CA ALA A 89 -9.04 6.36 2.28
C ALA A 89 -9.51 5.66 3.57
N LEU A 90 -8.65 5.58 4.58
CA LEU A 90 -8.99 5.03 5.89
C LEU A 90 -10.00 5.91 6.64
N GLU A 91 -9.76 7.23 6.67
CA GLU A 91 -10.63 8.20 7.36
C GLU A 91 -12.02 8.27 6.72
N ILE A 92 -12.10 8.34 5.38
CA ILE A 92 -13.38 8.29 4.65
C ILE A 92 -14.11 6.98 4.94
N CYS A 93 -13.40 5.85 4.90
CA CYS A 93 -14.03 4.57 5.21
C CYS A 93 -14.55 4.53 6.64
N ASN A 94 -13.78 5.04 7.61
CA ASN A 94 -14.20 5.07 9.00
C ASN A 94 -15.45 5.91 9.18
N TYR A 95 -15.47 7.13 8.65
CA TYR A 95 -16.62 8.03 8.71
C TYR A 95 -17.87 7.43 8.06
N LEU A 96 -17.75 6.87 6.85
CA LEU A 96 -18.89 6.27 6.16
C LEU A 96 -19.47 5.09 6.95
N VAL A 97 -18.62 4.29 7.60
CA VAL A 97 -19.06 3.13 8.38
C VAL A 97 -19.63 3.55 9.73
N SER A 98 -18.96 4.43 10.48
CA SER A 98 -19.38 4.81 11.84
C SER A 98 -20.52 5.82 11.86
N GLU A 99 -20.48 6.83 10.99
CA GLU A 99 -21.43 7.95 11.00
C GLU A 99 -22.54 7.80 9.98
N CYS A 100 -22.28 7.14 8.84
CA CYS A 100 -23.24 7.02 7.74
C CYS A 100 -23.86 5.63 7.58
N ASN A 101 -23.50 4.67 8.45
CA ASN A 101 -24.02 3.30 8.45
C ASN A 101 -23.78 2.53 7.13
N PHE A 102 -22.71 2.86 6.40
CA PHE A 102 -22.27 2.07 5.24
C PHE A 102 -21.63 0.77 5.72
N LYS A 103 -21.80 -0.31 4.94
CA LYS A 103 -21.21 -1.62 5.28
C LYS A 103 -19.72 -1.73 4.93
N TYR A 104 -19.26 -0.95 3.96
CA TYR A 104 -17.90 -0.97 3.41
C TYR A 104 -17.70 0.18 2.42
N LEU A 105 -16.45 0.42 2.04
CA LEU A 105 -16.04 1.34 0.97
C LEU A 105 -15.39 0.59 -0.20
N MET A 106 -15.86 0.85 -1.42
CA MET A 106 -15.22 0.38 -2.65
C MET A 106 -14.19 1.41 -3.10
N THR A 107 -12.92 1.15 -2.81
CA THR A 107 -11.81 2.09 -3.03
C THR A 107 -11.57 2.44 -4.50
N ALA A 108 -12.02 1.60 -5.45
CA ALA A 108 -12.02 1.97 -6.87
C ALA A 108 -12.85 3.22 -7.18
N ARG A 109 -13.75 3.66 -6.28
CA ARG A 109 -14.54 4.90 -6.44
C ARG A 109 -13.86 6.14 -5.87
N LEU A 110 -12.67 6.01 -5.29
CA LEU A 110 -11.87 7.14 -4.80
C LEU A 110 -10.85 7.67 -5.83
N ASN A 111 -10.59 6.91 -6.88
CA ASN A 111 -9.65 7.31 -7.93
C ASN A 111 -10.37 8.03 -9.08
N GLN A 112 -9.60 8.66 -9.97
CA GLN A 112 -10.12 9.40 -11.13
C GLN A 112 -10.49 8.49 -12.33
N PHE A 113 -10.32 7.17 -12.21
CA PHE A 113 -10.63 6.24 -13.29
C PHE A 113 -12.11 5.90 -13.27
N TYR A 114 -12.87 6.48 -14.20
CA TYR A 114 -14.32 6.31 -14.32
C TYR A 114 -14.79 4.96 -14.91
N PHE A 115 -13.95 3.91 -14.91
CA PHE A 115 -14.29 2.57 -15.44
C PHE A 115 -14.37 1.49 -14.33
#